data_AF-A0A8K0XHM3-F1
#
_entry.id   AF-A0A8K0XHM3-F1
#
_cell.length_a   1.000
_cell.length_b   1.000
_cell.length_c   1.000
_cell.angle_alpha   90.00
_cell.angle_beta   90.00
_cell.angle_gamma   90.00
#
_symmetry.space_group_name_H-M   'P 1'
#
loop_
_entity.id
_entity.type
_entity.pdbx_description
1 polymer ?
#
loop_
_entity_poly.entity_id
_entity_poly.type
_entity_poly.pdbx_seq_one_letter_code
_entity_poly.pdbx_strand_id
1 'polypeptide(L)'
;FHGDIILAKSIMFIQDALISQEAAYAVVEGDVGRVYETIKMSVMLFMFMGSGHSKYVSYLLKTIVMLELKYSLELCKATLQSALVNLTGHAGSFTALDFMQEYFNCMLQ
;
A
#
# COMPACT_ATOMS: atom_id res chain seq x y z
N PHE A 1 -13.30 -19.42 -27.22
CA PHE A 1 -13.25 -20.08 -25.90
C PHE A 1 -14.07 -19.23 -24.92
N HIS A 2 -15.16 -19.77 -24.38
CA HIS A 2 -15.95 -19.12 -23.32
C HIS A 2 -15.44 -19.73 -22.01
N GLY A 3 -14.39 -19.15 -21.44
CA GLY A 3 -13.86 -19.58 -20.15
C GLY A 3 -14.85 -19.30 -19.03
N ASP A 4 -14.72 -19.99 -17.90
CA ASP A 4 -15.52 -19.70 -16.71
C ASP A 4 -15.04 -18.38 -16.08
N ILE A 5 -15.73 -17.30 -16.45
CA ILE A 5 -15.44 -15.94 -16.00
C ILE A 5 -15.73 -15.79 -14.50
N ILE A 6 -16.67 -16.55 -13.95
CA ILE A 6 -17.05 -16.48 -12.54
C ILE A 6 -15.94 -17.08 -11.68
N LEU A 7 -15.43 -18.26 -12.07
CA LEU A 7 -14.30 -18.88 -11.41
C LEU A 7 -13.05 -17.99 -11.48
N ALA A 8 -12.73 -17.45 -12.66
CA ALA A 8 -11.57 -16.57 -12.84
C ALA A 8 -11.63 -15.34 -11.93
N LYS A 9 -12.79 -14.67 -11.86
CA LYS A 9 -13.01 -13.52 -10.97
C LYS A 9 -12.92 -13.89 -9.49
N SER A 10 -13.42 -15.06 -9.10
CA SER A 10 -13.38 -15.53 -7.72
C SER A 10 -11.96 -15.82 -7.27
N ILE A 11 -11.14 -16.42 -8.13
CA ILE A 11 -9.71 -16.66 -7.87
C ILE A 11 -8.97 -15.33 -7.70
N MET A 12 -9.18 -14.38 -8.62
CA MET A 12 -8.57 -13.04 -8.52
C MET A 12 -8.95 -12.34 -7.21
N PHE A 13 -10.24 -12.37 -6.84
CA PHE A 13 -10.71 -11.76 -5.60
C PHE A 13 -10.04 -12.37 -4.35
N ILE A 14 -9.89 -13.70 -4.30
CA ILE A 14 -9.22 -14.37 -3.18
C ILE A 14 -7.75 -13.98 -3.11
N GLN A 15 -7.06 -13.89 -4.26
CA GLN A 15 -5.68 -13.44 -4.33
C GLN A 15 -5.55 -12.00 -3.79
N ASP A 16 -6.38 -11.08 -4.28
CA ASP A 16 -6.38 -9.67 -3.87
C ASP A 16 -6.65 -9.52 -2.36
N ALA A 17 -7.56 -10.33 -1.81
CA ALA A 17 -7.90 -10.33 -0.40
C ALA A 17 -6.73 -10.82 0.49
N LEU A 18 -6.05 -11.91 0.10
CA LEU A 18 -4.90 -12.44 0.84
C LEU A 18 -3.75 -11.43 0.89
N ILE A 19 -3.50 -10.75 -0.22
CA ILE A 19 -2.47 -9.72 -0.30
C ILE A 19 -2.86 -8.49 0.54
N SER A 20 -4.13 -8.08 0.50
CA SER A 20 -4.63 -6.98 1.34
C SER A 20 -4.48 -7.30 2.83
N GLN A 21 -4.70 -8.56 3.21
CA GLN A 21 -4.46 -9.05 4.57
C GLN A 21 -2.97 -9.00 4.94
N GLU A 22 -2.08 -9.44 4.04
CA GLU A 22 -0.63 -9.35 4.26
C GLU A 22 -0.16 -7.90 4.45
N ALA A 23 -0.69 -6.96 3.65
CA ALA A 23 -0.45 -5.53 3.85
C ALA A 23 -0.86 -5.07 5.26
N ALA A 24 -2.03 -5.49 5.74
CA ALA A 24 -2.50 -5.13 7.07
C ALA A 24 -1.57 -5.67 8.17
N TYR A 25 -1.09 -6.91 8.06
CA TYR A 25 -0.13 -7.47 9.01
C TYR A 25 1.22 -6.75 8.97
N ALA A 26 1.74 -6.46 7.77
CA ALA A 26 2.99 -5.73 7.61
C ALA A 26 2.93 -4.32 8.21
N VAL A 27 1.79 -3.63 8.05
CA VAL A 27 1.55 -2.31 8.68
C VAL A 27 1.61 -2.42 10.20
N VAL A 28 0.88 -3.37 10.80
CA VAL A 28 0.82 -3.55 12.26
C VAL A 28 2.20 -3.87 12.84
N GLU A 29 2.97 -4.73 12.16
CA GLU A 29 4.33 -5.10 12.55
C GLU A 29 5.35 -3.95 12.36
N GLY A 30 5.01 -2.93 11.57
CA GLY A 30 5.92 -1.83 11.25
C GLY A 30 6.97 -2.19 10.19
N ASP A 31 6.80 -3.31 9.48
CA ASP A 31 7.72 -3.72 8.41
C ASP A 31 7.39 -2.98 7.12
N VAL A 32 8.02 -1.82 6.98
CA VAL A 32 7.84 -0.98 5.81
C VAL A 32 8.31 -1.64 4.51
N GLY A 33 9.30 -2.54 4.57
CA GLY A 33 9.77 -3.25 3.39
C GLY A 33 8.68 -4.16 2.84
N ARG A 34 8.01 -4.93 3.71
CA ARG A 34 6.86 -5.76 3.34
C ARG A 34 5.67 -4.94 2.87
N VAL A 35 5.39 -3.79 3.50
CA VAL A 35 4.35 -2.87 3.04
C VAL A 35 4.65 -2.37 1.63
N TYR A 36 5.89 -1.94 1.37
CA TYR A 36 6.30 -1.44 0.07
C TYR A 36 6.26 -2.52 -1.01
N GLU A 37 6.74 -3.73 -0.72
CA GLU A 37 6.64 -4.86 -1.65
C GLU A 37 5.17 -5.23 -1.91
N THR A 38 4.29 -5.14 -0.92
CA THR A 38 2.85 -5.37 -1.14
C THR A 38 2.22 -4.31 -2.07
N ILE A 39 2.62 -3.05 -1.93
CA ILE A 39 2.20 -1.94 -2.80
C ILE A 39 2.76 -2.12 -4.23
N LYS A 40 4.01 -2.58 -4.35
CA LYS A 40 4.73 -2.74 -5.63
C LYS A 40 4.31 -4.00 -6.38
N MET A 41 4.33 -5.17 -5.73
CA MET A 41 4.16 -6.49 -6.36
C MET A 41 2.70 -6.79 -6.69
N SER A 42 1.76 -6.57 -5.76
CA SER A 42 0.72 -7.59 -5.64
C SER A 42 -0.73 -7.13 -5.84
N VAL A 43 -1.15 -5.89 -5.50
CA VAL A 43 -2.57 -5.50 -5.65
C VAL A 43 -2.78 -4.08 -6.14
N MET A 44 -2.23 -3.06 -5.49
CA MET A 44 -2.73 -1.70 -5.72
C MET A 44 -2.53 -1.18 -7.15
N LEU A 45 -1.34 -1.28 -7.73
CA LEU A 45 -1.11 -0.71 -9.07
C LEU A 45 -2.00 -1.38 -10.15
N PHE A 46 -2.04 -2.71 -10.18
CA PHE A 46 -2.79 -3.47 -11.19
C PHE A 46 -4.30 -3.53 -10.89
N MET A 47 -4.70 -3.59 -9.62
CA MET A 47 -6.11 -3.51 -9.20
C MET A 47 -6.67 -2.11 -9.46
N PHE A 48 -5.92 -1.04 -9.18
CA PHE A 48 -6.33 0.33 -9.51
C PHE A 48 -6.36 0.57 -11.03
N MET A 49 -5.48 -0.10 -11.78
CA MET A 49 -5.51 -0.07 -13.24
C MET A 49 -6.75 -0.79 -13.80
N GLY A 50 -7.10 -1.95 -13.23
CA GLY A 50 -8.28 -2.73 -13.61
C GLY A 50 -9.61 -2.10 -13.19
N SER A 51 -9.63 -1.23 -12.19
CA SER A 51 -10.84 -0.55 -11.69
C SER A 51 -11.12 0.80 -12.34
N GLY A 52 -10.29 1.26 -13.29
CA GLY A 52 -10.46 2.55 -13.98
C GLY A 52 -10.03 3.77 -13.16
N HIS A 53 -9.42 3.56 -11.99
CA HIS A 53 -8.96 4.60 -11.07
C HIS A 53 -7.55 5.14 -11.46
N SER A 54 -7.44 5.71 -12.66
CA SER A 54 -6.18 6.13 -13.29
C SER A 54 -5.35 7.14 -12.48
N LYS A 55 -5.98 7.96 -11.64
CA LYS A 55 -5.29 8.91 -10.75
C LYS A 55 -4.44 8.18 -9.70
N TYR A 56 -5.01 7.15 -9.07
CA TYR A 56 -4.31 6.35 -8.06
C TYR A 56 -3.17 5.56 -8.68
N VAL A 57 -3.38 5.00 -9.88
CA VAL A 57 -2.33 4.32 -10.65
C VAL A 57 -1.17 5.26 -10.96
N SER A 58 -1.47 6.45 -11.48
CA SER A 58 -0.44 7.42 -11.87
C SER A 58 0.35 7.92 -10.67
N TYR A 59 -0.33 8.14 -9.54
CA TYR A 59 0.31 8.52 -8.28
C TYR A 59 1.24 7.41 -7.77
N LEU A 60 0.75 6.18 -7.67
CA LEU A 60 1.53 5.03 -7.20
C LEU A 60 2.72 4.73 -8.11
N LEU A 61 2.52 4.76 -9.42
CA LEU A 61 3.60 4.56 -10.39
C LEU A 61 4.69 5.62 -10.23
N LYS A 62 4.30 6.89 -10.06
CA LYS A 62 5.24 7.98 -9.81
C LYS A 62 6.01 7.74 -8.52
N THR A 63 5.34 7.32 -7.44
CA THR A 63 5.99 7.02 -6.15
C THR A 63 7.01 5.90 -6.30
N ILE A 64 6.66 4.79 -6.97
CA ILE A 64 7.58 3.67 -7.23
C ILE A 64 8.79 4.13 -8.05
N VAL A 65 8.57 4.88 -9.14
CA VAL A 65 9.66 5.41 -9.97
C VAL A 65 10.58 6.33 -9.18
N MET A 66 10.03 7.15 -8.27
CA MET A 66 10.84 8.05 -7.44
C MET A 66 11.69 7.24 -6.45
N LEU A 67 11.10 6.23 -5.80
CA LEU A 67 11.79 5.39 -4.81
C LEU A 67 12.87 4.48 -5.42
N GLU A 68 12.62 3.89 -6.59
CA GLU A 68 13.54 2.94 -7.25
C GLU A 68 14.62 3.62 -8.10
N LEU A 69 14.27 4.69 -8.82
CA LEU A 69 15.12 5.23 -9.90
C LEU A 69 15.71 6.60 -9.60
N LYS A 70 15.15 7.36 -8.65
CA LYS A 70 15.57 8.76 -8.43
C LYS A 70 16.11 9.04 -7.04
N TYR A 71 15.59 8.39 -6.01
CA TYR A 71 15.99 8.68 -4.63
C TYR A 71 17.31 8.00 -4.27
N SER A 72 18.10 8.68 -3.42
CA SER A 72 19.22 8.03 -2.75
C SER A 72 18.70 6.98 -1.78
N LEU A 73 19.52 5.98 -1.45
CA LEU A 73 19.15 4.92 -0.52
C LEU A 73 18.66 5.46 0.84
N GLU A 74 19.29 6.53 1.32
CA GLU A 74 18.92 7.21 2.57
C GLU A 74 17.54 7.86 2.48
N LEU A 75 17.26 8.56 1.36
CA LEU A 75 15.98 9.21 1.15
C LEU A 75 14.86 8.17 0.96
N CYS A 76 15.15 7.06 0.28
CA CYS A 76 14.22 5.96 0.14
C CYS A 76 13.86 5.37 1.52
N LYS A 77 14.88 5.06 2.34
CA LYS A 77 14.67 4.58 3.72
C LYS A 77 13.88 5.56 4.58
N ALA A 78 14.23 6.85 4.53
CA ALA A 78 13.53 7.87 5.31
C ALA A 78 12.06 8.02 4.87
N THR A 79 11.81 8.03 3.56
CA THR A 79 10.45 8.12 2.99
C THR A 79 9.62 6.92 3.40
N LEU A 80 10.18 5.72 3.28
CA LEU A 80 9.55 4.48 3.70
C LEU A 80 9.27 4.52 5.20
N GLN A 81 10.27 4.80 6.04
CA GLN A 81 10.09 4.87 7.50
C GLN A 81 9.04 5.91 7.92
N SER A 82 8.90 7.01 7.20
CA SER A 82 7.84 7.99 7.46
C SER A 82 6.43 7.48 7.13
N ALA A 83 6.28 6.45 6.31
CA ALA A 83 4.97 5.94 5.90
C ALA A 83 4.19 5.30 7.05
N LEU A 84 4.89 4.80 8.08
CA LEU A 84 4.27 4.18 9.26
C LEU A 84 4.63 4.98 10.51
N VAL A 85 3.63 5.17 11.38
CA VAL A 85 3.77 5.85 12.65
C VAL A 85 3.25 4.97 13.78
N ASN A 86 3.93 5.01 14.93
CA ASN A 86 3.45 4.37 16.14
C ASN A 86 3.29 5.43 17.24
N LEU A 87 2.03 5.84 17.47
CA LEU A 87 1.71 6.87 18.45
C LEU A 87 1.73 6.34 19.89
N THR A 88 1.57 5.03 20.07
CA THR A 88 1.46 4.41 21.40
C THR A 88 2.82 3.96 21.96
N GLY A 89 3.80 3.72 21.08
CA GLY A 89 5.10 3.16 21.44
C GLY A 89 5.10 1.65 21.69
N HIS A 90 3.95 0.96 21.56
CA HIS A 90 3.86 -0.48 21.73
C HIS A 90 4.16 -1.23 20.43
N ALA A 91 4.86 -2.36 20.52
CA ALA A 91 5.07 -3.24 19.36
C ALA A 91 3.71 -3.75 18.84
N GLY A 92 3.52 -3.78 17.52
CA GLY A 92 2.24 -4.18 16.93
C GLY A 92 1.17 -3.09 16.95
N SER A 93 1.53 -1.82 17.13
CA SER A 93 0.59 -0.69 17.14
C SER A 93 0.98 0.40 16.13
N PHE A 94 1.65 -0.02 15.05
CA PHE A 94 1.93 0.85 13.93
C PHE A 94 0.65 1.09 13.11
N THR A 95 0.56 2.28 12.54
CA THR A 95 -0.55 2.74 11.70
C THR A 95 0.04 3.53 10.55
N ALA A 96 -0.66 3.54 9.41
CA ALA A 96 -0.25 4.35 8.27
C ALA A 96 -0.31 5.85 8.61
N LEU A 97 0.70 6.61 8.21
CA LEU A 97 0.83 8.03 8.55
C LEU A 97 -0.33 8.87 7.98
N ASP A 98 -0.87 8.47 6.82
CA ASP A 98 -2.00 9.14 6.17
C ASP A 98 -3.24 9.16 7.06
N PHE A 99 -3.57 8.07 7.77
CA PHE A 99 -4.69 8.05 8.72
C PHE A 99 -4.51 9.03 9.86
N MET A 100 -3.30 9.19 10.38
CA MET A 100 -3.00 10.21 11.38
C MET A 100 -3.21 11.61 10.80
N GLN A 101 -2.73 11.86 9.58
CA GLN A 101 -2.90 13.14 8.90
C GLN A 101 -4.38 13.46 8.64
N GLU A 102 -5.16 12.49 8.17
CA GLU A 102 -6.60 12.64 7.96
C GLU A 102 -7.35 12.94 9.25
N TYR A 103 -7.01 12.25 10.34
CA TYR A 103 -7.59 12.51 11.65
C TYR A 103 -7.33 13.95 12.11
N PHE A 104 -6.10 14.44 11.98
CA PHE A 104 -5.78 15.83 12.30
C PHE A 104 -6.49 16.84 11.40
N ASN A 105 -6.62 16.55 10.10
CA ASN A 105 -7.36 17.41 9.17
C ASN A 105 -8.84 17.52 9.55
N CYS A 106 -9.46 16.44 10.02
CA CYS A 106 -10.84 16.46 10.50
C CYS A 106 -11.02 17.29 11.78
N MET A 107 -10.01 17.37 12.65
CA MET A 107 -10.08 18.18 13.88
C MET A 107 -9.84 19.68 13.65
N LEU A 108 -9.38 20.09 12.47
CA LEU A 108 -9.14 21.48 12.10
C LEU A 108 -10.36 22.14 11.41
N GLN A 109 -11.45 21.39 11.23
CA GLN A 109 -12.73 21.87 10.70
C GLN A 109 -13.65 22.38 11.81
#